data_AF-A0A7V5R8F6-F1
#
_entry.id   AF-A0A7V5R8F6-F1
#
_cell.length_a   1.000
_cell.length_b   1.000
_cell.length_c   1.000
_cell.angle_alpha   90.00
_cell.angle_beta   90.00
_cell.angle_gamma   90.00
#
_symmetry.space_group_name_H-M   'P 1'
#
loop_
_entity.id
_entity.type
_entity.pdbx_description
1 polymer ?
#
loop_
_entity_poly.entity_id
_entity_poly.type
_entity_poly.pdbx_seq_one_letter_code
_entity_poly.pdbx_strand_id
1 'polypeptide(L)'
;MCDFQTNEKLTSHIPAVQLLVAMGYEYISPEEALAERQGRTSNVLLENILRNQLKEINRIRYKGSEYLFSEENVQSAIQRLKNIKYDGLLKTNEAIYDLITLGTAMEQT
;
A
#
# COMPACT_ATOMS: atom_id res chain seq x y z
N MET A 1 26.12 -10.65 -35.75
CA MET A 1 25.36 -9.45 -35.35
C MET A 1 24.61 -9.82 -34.08
N CYS A 2 24.82 -9.10 -32.98
CA CYS A 2 23.99 -9.29 -31.79
C CYS A 2 22.58 -8.80 -32.12
N ASP A 3 21.58 -9.67 -31.98
CA ASP A 3 20.18 -9.25 -32.00
C ASP A 3 19.94 -8.32 -30.81
N PHE A 4 19.75 -7.03 -31.09
CA PHE A 4 19.26 -6.08 -30.10
C PHE A 4 17.78 -6.41 -29.87
N GLN A 5 17.46 -7.08 -28.77
CA GLN A 5 16.08 -7.35 -28.39
C GLN A 5 15.38 -6.05 -27.97
N THR A 6 14.60 -5.46 -28.88
CA THR A 6 13.81 -4.23 -28.67
C THR A 6 12.42 -4.50 -28.08
N ASN A 7 12.30 -5.43 -27.13
CA ASN A 7 11.01 -5.68 -26.49
C ASN A 7 10.70 -4.61 -25.41
N GLU A 8 9.43 -4.30 -25.20
CA GLU A 8 8.98 -3.23 -24.29
C GLU A 8 9.53 -3.40 -22.86
N LYS A 9 9.71 -4.65 -22.42
CA LYS A 9 10.27 -4.96 -21.10
C LYS A 9 11.69 -4.44 -20.97
N LEU A 10 12.54 -4.70 -21.97
CA LEU A 10 13.95 -4.31 -21.97
C LEU A 10 14.12 -2.82 -22.24
N THR A 11 13.28 -2.24 -23.10
CA THR A 11 13.42 -0.83 -23.50
C THR A 11 12.79 0.15 -22.50
N SER A 12 11.75 -0.26 -21.77
CA SER A 12 10.92 0.66 -20.97
C SER A 12 10.71 0.18 -19.54
N HIS A 13 10.27 -1.06 -19.32
CA HIS A 13 9.89 -1.51 -17.97
C HIS A 13 11.09 -1.68 -17.04
N ILE A 14 12.15 -2.37 -17.49
CA ILE A 14 13.35 -2.60 -16.69
C ILE A 14 14.05 -1.28 -16.34
N PRO A 15 14.28 -0.36 -17.29
CA PRO A 15 14.83 0.97 -16.96
C PRO A 15 13.97 1.74 -15.96
N ALA A 16 12.64 1.68 -16.05
CA ALA A 16 11.75 2.35 -15.11
C ALA A 16 11.85 1.77 -13.69
N VAL A 17 11.91 0.44 -13.57
CA VAL A 17 12.14 -0.23 -12.27
C VAL A 17 13.49 0.14 -11.70
N GLN A 18 14.56 0.12 -12.51
CA GLN A 18 15.90 0.52 -12.08
C GLN A 18 15.94 1.96 -11.57
N LEU A 19 15.23 2.88 -12.22
CA LEU A 19 15.08 4.26 -11.78
C LEU A 19 14.38 4.35 -10.42
N LEU A 20 13.26 3.66 -10.24
CA LEU A 20 12.53 3.63 -8.97
C LEU A 20 13.40 3.06 -7.84
N VAL A 21 14.11 1.96 -8.09
CA VAL A 21 15.04 1.38 -7.11
C VAL A 21 16.16 2.38 -6.77
N ALA A 22 16.70 3.09 -7.75
CA ALA A 22 17.70 4.14 -7.52
C ALA A 22 17.15 5.34 -6.72
N MET A 23 15.83 5.60 -6.78
CA MET A 23 15.15 6.61 -5.96
C MET A 23 14.80 6.14 -4.54
N GLY A 24 15.16 4.90 -4.17
CA GLY A 24 14.92 4.32 -2.85
C GLY A 24 13.61 3.54 -2.72
N TYR A 25 12.91 3.25 -3.82
CA TYR A 25 11.77 2.35 -3.78
C TYR A 25 12.26 0.89 -3.64
N GLU A 26 11.58 0.14 -2.79
CA GLU A 26 11.83 -1.29 -2.63
C GLU A 26 11.13 -2.06 -3.76
N TYR A 27 11.92 -2.84 -4.51
CA TYR A 27 11.36 -3.73 -5.51
C TYR A 27 10.84 -5.00 -4.85
N ILE A 28 9.58 -5.33 -5.13
CA ILE A 28 9.00 -6.63 -4.84
C ILE A 28 8.70 -7.36 -6.15
N SER A 29 9.00 -8.65 -6.18
CA SER A 29 8.72 -9.52 -7.32
C SER A 29 7.21 -9.71 -7.52
N PRO A 30 6.77 -10.15 -8.71
CA PRO A 30 5.36 -10.48 -8.94
C PRO A 30 4.81 -11.55 -7.99
N GLU A 31 5.65 -12.51 -7.58
CA GLU A 31 5.26 -13.58 -6.65
C GLU A 31 5.06 -13.03 -5.24
N GLU A 32 5.97 -12.18 -4.75
CA GLU A 32 5.84 -11.49 -3.46
C GLU A 32 4.62 -10.56 -3.45
N ALA A 33 4.40 -9.80 -4.53
CA ALA A 33 3.22 -8.93 -4.66
C ALA A 33 1.91 -9.74 -4.64
N LEU A 34 1.89 -10.93 -5.23
CA LEU A 34 0.74 -11.82 -5.19
C LEU A 34 0.52 -12.41 -3.78
N ALA A 35 1.61 -12.78 -3.09
CA ALA A 35 1.55 -13.25 -1.70
C ALA A 35 0.99 -12.15 -0.78
N GLU A 36 1.44 -10.90 -0.93
CA GLU A 36 0.93 -9.74 -0.22
C GLU A 36 -0.56 -9.46 -0.47
N ARG A 37 -1.05 -9.83 -1.66
CA ARG A 37 -2.48 -9.79 -2.03
C ARG A 37 -3.27 -11.02 -1.59
N GLN A 38 -2.72 -11.85 -0.71
CA GLN A 38 -3.34 -13.09 -0.22
C GLN A 38 -3.62 -14.11 -1.36
N GLY A 39 -2.78 -14.13 -2.39
CA GLY A 39 -2.93 -15.01 -3.54
C GLY A 39 -4.07 -14.62 -4.50
N ARG A 40 -4.72 -13.46 -4.30
CA ARG A 40 -5.87 -13.02 -5.10
C ARG A 40 -5.51 -11.86 -6.01
N THR A 41 -5.63 -12.07 -7.32
CA THR A 41 -5.37 -11.02 -8.32
C THR A 41 -6.42 -9.90 -8.32
N SER A 42 -7.60 -10.14 -7.75
CA SER A 42 -8.64 -9.13 -7.56
C SER A 42 -8.36 -8.19 -6.38
N ASN A 43 -7.47 -8.57 -5.45
CA ASN A 43 -7.06 -7.70 -4.36
C ASN A 43 -6.02 -6.69 -4.86
N VAL A 44 -6.17 -5.44 -4.43
CA VAL A 44 -5.22 -4.37 -4.77
C VAL A 44 -4.28 -4.01 -3.63
N LEU A 45 -4.66 -4.34 -2.39
CA LEU A 45 -3.89 -4.03 -1.18
C LEU A 45 -2.79 -5.06 -0.95
N LEU A 46 -1.60 -4.58 -0.60
CA LEU A 46 -0.50 -5.38 -0.08
C LEU A 46 -0.64 -5.42 1.45
N GLU A 47 -1.41 -6.39 1.96
CA GLU A 47 -1.99 -6.27 3.30
C GLU A 47 -0.95 -6.28 4.42
N ASN A 48 0.15 -7.05 4.30
CA ASN A 48 1.18 -7.08 5.36
C ASN A 48 2.06 -5.83 5.30
N ILE A 49 2.44 -5.40 4.09
CA ILE A 49 3.16 -4.14 3.89
C ILE A 49 2.34 -2.98 4.46
N LEU A 50 1.04 -2.90 4.13
CA LEU A 50 0.15 -1.87 4.65
C LEU A 50 0.05 -1.94 6.18
N ARG A 51 -0.10 -3.13 6.76
CA ARG A 51 -0.13 -3.34 8.22
C ARG A 51 1.12 -2.79 8.89
N ASN A 52 2.29 -3.13 8.37
CA ASN A 52 3.57 -2.70 8.94
C ASN A 52 3.73 -1.19 8.81
N GLN A 53 3.39 -0.62 7.66
CA GLN A 53 3.48 0.83 7.46
C GLN A 53 2.52 1.60 8.37
N LEU A 54 1.30 1.11 8.59
CA LEU A 54 0.37 1.72 9.53
C LEU A 54 0.90 1.74 10.97
N LYS A 55 1.68 0.73 11.39
CA LYS A 55 2.32 0.70 12.71
C LYS A 55 3.49 1.68 12.81
N GLU A 56 4.27 1.81 11.74
CA GLU A 56 5.44 2.69 11.69
C GLU A 56 5.05 4.17 11.68
N ILE A 57 4.07 4.55 10.86
CA ILE A 57 3.70 5.96 10.65
C ILE A 57 2.76 6.50 11.74
N ASN A 58 2.03 5.65 12.45
CA ASN A 58 1.07 6.08 13.47
C ASN A 58 1.61 5.83 14.89
N ARG A 59 1.83 6.92 15.63
CA ARG A 59 2.11 6.89 17.08
C ARG A 59 1.13 7.77 17.84
N ILE A 60 0.64 7.28 18.97
CA ILE A 60 -0.30 8.01 19.80
C ILE A 60 0.47 8.69 20.92
N ARG A 61 0.27 10.01 21.05
CA ARG A 61 0.84 10.80 22.14
C ARG A 61 -0.23 11.06 23.19
N TYR A 62 -0.04 10.52 24.38
CA TYR A 62 -0.95 10.72 25.49
C TYR A 62 -0.19 10.99 26.79
N LYS A 63 -0.51 12.10 27.46
CA LYS A 63 0.11 12.53 28.74
C LYS A 63 1.65 12.50 28.73
N GLY A 64 2.27 12.88 27.61
CA GLY A 64 3.73 12.93 27.47
C GLY A 64 4.39 11.59 27.15
N SER A 65 3.61 10.51 27.07
CA SER A 65 4.08 9.19 26.64
C SER A 65 3.67 8.90 25.20
N GLU A 66 4.51 8.14 24.48
CA GLU A 66 4.19 7.61 23.16
C GLU A 66 3.73 6.15 23.27
N TYR A 67 2.61 5.85 22.63
CA TYR A 67 2.00 4.52 22.57
C TYR A 67 1.96 4.04 21.12
N LEU A 68 2.14 2.73 20.95
CA LEU A 68 1.97 2.08 19.66
C LEU A 68 0.48 2.09 19.27
N PHE A 69 0.24 2.17 17.97
CA PHE A 69 -1.08 1.95 17.41
C PHE A 69 -1.46 0.47 17.62
N SER A 70 -2.61 0.19 18.24
CA SER A 70 -2.99 -1.18 18.60
C SER A 70 -3.21 -2.07 17.36
N GLU A 71 -3.03 -3.38 17.51
CA GLU A 71 -3.27 -4.33 16.41
C GLU A 71 -4.72 -4.28 15.93
N GLU A 72 -5.67 -4.10 16.85
CA GLU A 72 -7.09 -3.93 16.56
C GLU A 72 -7.34 -2.70 15.69
N ASN A 73 -6.67 -1.59 16.00
CA ASN A 73 -6.79 -0.35 15.24
C ASN A 73 -6.15 -0.48 13.85
N VAL A 74 -4.99 -1.13 13.74
CA VAL A 74 -4.37 -1.42 12.44
C VAL A 74 -5.31 -2.27 11.58
N GLN A 75 -5.87 -3.34 12.14
CA GLN A 75 -6.78 -4.24 11.42
C GLN A 75 -8.07 -3.52 11.00
N SER A 76 -8.64 -2.71 11.88
CA SER A 76 -9.84 -1.92 11.60
C SER A 76 -9.59 -0.87 10.51
N ALA A 77 -8.42 -0.22 10.49
CA ALA A 77 -8.02 0.71 9.42
C ALA A 77 -7.92 0.01 8.05
N ILE A 78 -7.28 -1.17 8.00
CA ILE A 78 -7.19 -2.00 6.78
C ILE A 78 -8.60 -2.40 6.31
N GLN A 79 -9.45 -2.85 7.24
CA GLN A 79 -10.80 -3.26 6.90
C GLN A 79 -11.65 -2.11 6.34
N ARG A 80 -11.45 -0.89 6.87
CA ARG A 80 -12.13 0.30 6.38
C ARG A 80 -11.73 0.65 4.95
N LEU A 81 -10.44 0.55 4.61
CA LEU A 81 -9.96 0.72 3.23
C LEU A 81 -10.53 -0.35 2.29
N LYS A 82 -10.60 -1.60 2.76
CA LYS A 82 -11.08 -2.74 1.98
C LYS A 82 -12.59 -2.70 1.69
N ASN A 83 -13.37 -2.13 2.61
CA ASN A 83 -14.83 -2.13 2.56
C ASN A 83 -15.44 -0.84 1.99
N ILE A 84 -14.67 -0.01 1.29
CA ILE A 84 -15.23 1.17 0.63
C ILE A 84 -16.25 0.71 -0.41
N LYS A 85 -17.49 1.19 -0.26
CA LYS A 85 -18.58 0.84 -1.16
C LYS A 85 -18.28 1.41 -2.55
N TYR A 86 -18.34 0.55 -3.56
CA TYR A 86 -18.25 0.99 -4.94
C TYR A 86 -19.50 1.81 -5.31
N ASP A 87 -19.29 3.09 -5.68
CA ASP A 87 -20.33 4.02 -6.16
C ASP A 87 -19.92 4.66 -7.50
N GLY A 88 -19.20 3.89 -8.34
CA GLY A 88 -18.61 4.33 -9.60
C GLY A 88 -17.15 4.79 -9.46
N LEU A 89 -16.40 4.74 -10.56
CA LEU A 89 -14.94 4.94 -10.56
C LEU A 89 -14.51 6.27 -9.92
N LEU A 90 -15.15 7.38 -10.31
CA LEU A 90 -14.78 8.71 -9.84
C LEU A 90 -15.01 8.86 -8.32
N LYS A 91 -16.25 8.61 -7.87
CA LYS A 91 -16.63 8.76 -6.47
C LYS A 91 -15.89 7.80 -5.55
N THR A 92 -15.65 6.57 -6.01
CA THR A 92 -14.90 5.57 -5.22
C THR A 92 -13.44 6.01 -5.05
N ASN A 93 -12.81 6.51 -6.12
CA ASN A 93 -11.45 7.04 -6.04
C ASN A 93 -11.35 8.27 -5.14
N GLU A 94 -12.31 9.19 -5.22
CA GLU A 94 -12.40 10.35 -4.33
C GLU A 94 -12.52 9.90 -2.87
N ALA A 95 -13.43 8.98 -2.55
CA ALA A 95 -13.60 8.46 -1.20
C ALA A 95 -12.34 7.76 -0.66
N ILE A 96 -11.64 6.99 -1.49
CA ILE A 96 -10.37 6.35 -1.12
C ILE A 96 -9.30 7.43 -0.87
N TYR A 97 -9.17 8.40 -1.79
CA TYR A 97 -8.19 9.47 -1.72
C TYR A 97 -8.38 10.32 -0.45
N ASP A 98 -9.61 10.72 -0.16
CA ASP A 98 -9.95 11.48 1.03
C ASP A 98 -9.62 10.68 2.30
N LEU A 99 -9.96 9.38 2.33
CA LEU A 99 -9.65 8.55 3.50
C LEU A 99 -8.15 8.45 3.78
N ILE A 100 -7.32 8.25 2.76
CA ILE A 100 -5.87 8.08 2.95
C ILE A 100 -5.13 9.40 3.20
N THR A 101 -5.66 10.53 2.71
CA THR A 101 -5.03 11.84 2.87
C THR A 101 -5.48 12.57 4.12
N LEU A 102 -6.78 12.55 4.42
CA LEU A 102 -7.35 13.18 5.61
C LEU A 102 -7.22 12.29 6.85
N GLY A 103 -7.08 10.97 6.64
CA GLY A 103 -7.01 9.99 7.71
C GLY A 103 -8.34 9.78 8.43
N THR A 104 -8.31 9.03 9.52
CA THR A 104 -9.47 8.84 10.37
C THR A 104 -9.08 8.63 11.83
N ALA A 105 -9.92 9.10 12.74
CA ALA A 105 -9.74 8.89 14.16
C ALA A 105 -10.24 7.48 14.57
N MET A 106 -9.50 6.84 15.46
CA MET A 106 -9.83 5.53 15.99
C MET A 106 -9.66 5.57 17.51
N GLU A 107 -10.63 5.02 18.23
CA GLU A 107 -10.55 4.95 19.69
C GLU A 107 -9.52 3.89 20.10
N GLN A 108 -8.69 4.21 21.10
CA GLN A 108 -7.74 3.26 21.68
C GLN A 108 -8.21 2.96 23.10
N THR A 109 -8.67 1.73 23.31
CA THR A 109 -9.16 1.21 24.60
C THR A 109 -8.05 0.54 25.39
#